data_AF-A0A1F4ZRP5-F1
#
_entry.id   AF-A0A1F4ZRP5-F1
#
_cell.length_a   1.000
_cell.length_b   1.000
_cell.length_c   1.000
_cell.angle_alpha   90.00
_cell.angle_beta   90.00
_cell.angle_gamma   90.00
#
_symmetry.space_group_name_H-M   'P 1'
#
loop_
_entity.id
_entity.type
_entity.pdbx_description
1 polymer ?
#
loop_
_entity_poly.entity_id
_entity_poly.type
_entity_poly.pdbx_seq_one_letter_code
_entity_poly.pdbx_strand_id
1 'polypeptide(L)'
;MGFEIPQELRTKLTKFRTSWRPFPDVTLHYSTTSWEGGQRMASEGKWHSSRPLTHLTPGDVLAVRVNQPFATPDDPLKLFEITEPATTLPPPAAKAEWEKSPFGGARFASDRGYFPHILDHLKPMSRSELMQHFVAPPSETLIDLIKLAREISEMSNCVRMHFGALILETGRIASIGFNHTYFGFQKDHCEPCLRQELGIKSGHELEVCRAMHAEGSAITFAQNHLKQIDFGLMVVAGMNPKGVPFDNPQFYCTLCSRTLSAIHGLQAIVTSTNEGPKIRPTNEVVDESFSFLTA
;
A
#
# COMPACT_ATOMS: atom_id res chain seq x y z
N MET A 1 22.28 2.49 18.74
CA MET A 1 22.10 3.56 17.72
C MET A 1 21.23 2.98 16.62
N GLY A 2 20.10 3.62 16.31
CA GLY A 2 19.25 3.21 15.19
C GLY A 2 19.90 3.55 13.85
N PHE A 3 19.42 2.95 12.77
CA PHE A 3 19.80 3.38 11.42
C PHE A 3 19.27 4.79 11.19
N GLU A 4 20.17 5.75 10.95
CA GLU A 4 19.79 7.13 10.61
C GLU A 4 19.79 7.28 9.09
N ILE A 5 18.66 7.75 8.54
CA ILE A 5 18.55 8.01 7.10
C ILE A 5 19.40 9.25 6.77
N PRO A 6 20.38 9.16 5.85
CA PRO A 6 21.19 10.31 5.46
C PRO A 6 20.33 11.51 5.06
N GLN A 7 20.71 12.72 5.50
CA GLN A 7 19.91 13.93 5.31
C GLN A 7 19.60 14.23 3.83
N GLU A 8 20.54 13.94 2.93
CA GLU A 8 20.35 14.07 1.48
C GLU A 8 19.26 13.11 0.98
N LEU A 9 19.35 11.82 1.32
CA LEU A 9 18.35 10.82 0.96
C LEU A 9 16.98 11.17 1.53
N ARG A 10 16.91 11.59 2.80
CA ARG A 10 15.66 12.05 3.43
C ARG A 10 15.04 13.22 2.65
N THR A 11 15.87 14.16 2.19
CA THR A 11 15.41 15.30 1.39
C THR A 11 14.88 14.85 0.02
N LYS A 12 15.59 13.95 -0.68
CA LYS A 12 15.13 13.35 -1.94
C LYS A 12 13.78 12.65 -1.77
N LEU A 13 13.66 11.76 -0.78
CA LEU A 13 12.42 11.02 -0.48
C LEU A 13 11.25 11.95 -0.18
N THR A 14 11.46 12.96 0.67
CA THR A 14 10.41 13.90 1.09
C THR A 14 9.91 14.74 -0.08
N LYS A 15 10.83 15.16 -0.96
CA LYS A 15 10.53 16.00 -2.13
C LYS A 15 10.10 15.22 -3.37
N PHE A 16 10.31 13.90 -3.40
CA PHE A 16 9.96 13.06 -4.54
C PHE A 16 8.47 13.18 -4.86
N ARG A 17 8.14 13.60 -6.07
CA ARG A 17 6.77 13.65 -6.60
C ARG A 17 6.81 13.22 -8.05
N THR A 18 5.81 12.46 -8.46
CA THR A 18 5.53 12.17 -9.87
C THR A 18 4.09 12.56 -10.21
N SER A 19 3.84 12.87 -11.47
CA SER A 19 2.50 13.10 -12.02
C SER A 19 1.70 11.80 -12.16
N TRP A 20 2.33 10.64 -11.98
CA TRP A 20 1.66 9.35 -12.09
C TRP A 20 0.39 9.27 -11.22
N ARG A 21 -0.67 8.78 -11.85
CA ARG A 21 -1.95 8.43 -11.23
C ARG A 21 -2.28 7.01 -11.67
N PRO A 22 -2.63 6.10 -10.75
CA PRO A 22 -2.94 4.73 -11.12
C PRO A 22 -4.19 4.62 -11.98
N PHE A 23 -5.15 5.55 -11.83
CA PHE A 23 -6.42 5.56 -12.58
C PHE A 23 -6.61 6.96 -13.20
N PRO A 24 -6.01 7.25 -14.38
CA PRO A 24 -6.03 8.60 -14.96
C PRO A 24 -7.40 9.00 -15.54
N ASP A 25 -8.24 8.02 -15.87
CA ASP A 25 -9.58 8.18 -16.43
C ASP A 25 -10.70 8.07 -15.37
N VAL A 26 -10.34 7.77 -14.12
CA VAL A 26 -11.27 7.67 -12.99
C VAL A 26 -11.00 8.77 -11.97
N THR A 27 -12.02 9.57 -11.67
CA THR A 27 -11.97 10.50 -10.55
C THR A 27 -12.22 9.74 -9.25
N LEU A 28 -11.19 9.58 -8.44
CA LEU A 28 -11.26 8.87 -7.16
C LEU A 28 -11.36 9.86 -5.99
N HIS A 29 -12.43 9.76 -5.20
CA HIS A 29 -12.62 10.54 -3.98
C HIS A 29 -12.39 9.66 -2.76
N TYR A 30 -11.46 10.07 -1.88
CA TYR A 30 -11.19 9.33 -0.65
C TYR A 30 -11.97 9.91 0.52
N SER A 31 -12.56 9.03 1.32
CA SER A 31 -13.21 9.40 2.57
C SER A 31 -13.06 8.29 3.62
N THR A 32 -13.44 8.60 4.86
CA THR A 32 -13.38 7.66 5.98
C THR A 32 -14.72 7.64 6.69
N THR A 33 -15.14 6.48 7.19
CA THR A 33 -16.38 6.32 7.95
C THR A 33 -16.19 5.40 9.15
N SER A 34 -17.12 5.40 10.10
CA SER A 34 -17.13 4.42 11.20
C SER A 34 -17.48 3.03 10.68
N TRP A 35 -17.26 2.01 11.50
CA TRP A 35 -17.68 0.65 11.18
C TRP A 35 -19.17 0.56 10.81
N GLU A 36 -20.04 1.13 11.63
CA GLU A 36 -21.50 1.14 11.42
C GLU A 36 -21.87 1.91 10.16
N GLY A 37 -21.22 3.05 9.91
CA GLY A 37 -21.42 3.82 8.69
C GLY A 37 -21.02 3.03 7.44
N GLY A 38 -19.90 2.30 7.50
CA GLY A 38 -19.46 1.43 6.40
C GLY A 38 -20.41 0.27 6.15
N GLN A 39 -20.93 -0.37 7.20
CA GLN A 39 -21.95 -1.40 7.07
C GLN A 39 -23.23 -0.87 6.43
N ARG A 40 -23.67 0.33 6.84
CA ARG A 40 -24.86 0.98 6.28
C ARG A 40 -24.69 1.31 4.79
N MET A 41 -23.53 1.84 4.41
CA MET A 41 -23.22 2.07 3.01
C MET A 41 -23.29 0.79 2.18
N ALA A 42 -22.77 -0.32 2.71
CA ALA A 42 -22.79 -1.60 2.02
C ALA A 42 -24.21 -2.20 1.92
N SER A 43 -25.07 -2.02 2.93
CA SER A 43 -26.43 -2.58 2.95
C SER A 43 -27.48 -1.73 2.25
N GLU A 44 -27.38 -0.40 2.38
CA GLU A 44 -28.38 0.56 1.87
C GLU A 44 -27.93 1.29 0.61
N GLY A 45 -26.64 1.26 0.25
CA GLY A 45 -26.11 2.08 -0.85
C GLY A 45 -26.17 3.59 -0.53
N LYS A 46 -26.17 3.97 0.75
CA LYS A 46 -26.35 5.35 1.19
C LYS A 46 -25.19 5.88 2.02
N TRP A 47 -24.69 7.07 1.68
CA TRP A 47 -23.76 7.85 2.50
C TRP A 47 -24.46 9.07 3.07
N HIS A 48 -24.31 9.31 4.38
CA HIS A 48 -24.77 10.53 5.04
C HIS A 48 -23.58 11.40 5.50
N SER A 49 -23.63 12.70 5.22
CA SER A 49 -22.57 13.66 5.54
C SER A 49 -23.11 14.92 6.19
N SER A 50 -22.35 15.45 7.15
CA SER A 50 -22.61 16.76 7.77
C SER A 50 -22.06 17.91 6.93
N ARG A 51 -21.25 17.61 5.92
CA ARG A 51 -20.72 18.59 4.96
C ARG A 51 -21.32 18.39 3.57
N PRO A 52 -21.51 19.46 2.79
CA PRO A 52 -21.97 19.36 1.41
C PRO A 52 -21.10 18.41 0.58
N LEU A 53 -21.75 17.53 -0.17
CA LEU A 53 -21.13 16.55 -1.05
C LEU A 53 -21.14 17.00 -2.53
N THR A 54 -21.25 18.30 -2.77
CA THR A 54 -21.43 18.90 -4.11
C THR A 54 -20.23 18.73 -5.06
N HIS A 55 -19.08 18.30 -4.52
CA HIS A 55 -17.89 17.99 -5.30
C HIS A 55 -17.87 16.55 -5.83
N LEU A 56 -18.82 15.71 -5.40
CA LEU A 56 -18.96 14.32 -5.84
C LEU A 56 -19.97 14.29 -6.99
N THR A 57 -19.56 13.72 -8.13
CA THR A 57 -20.37 13.71 -9.35
C THR A 57 -20.70 12.30 -9.82
N PRO A 58 -21.85 12.08 -10.47
CA PRO A 58 -22.16 10.79 -11.10
C PRO A 58 -21.06 10.34 -12.06
N GLY A 59 -20.65 9.07 -11.95
CA GLY A 59 -19.52 8.48 -12.67
C GLY A 59 -18.20 8.50 -11.91
N ASP A 60 -18.07 9.32 -10.85
CA ASP A 60 -16.91 9.28 -9.98
C ASP A 60 -16.91 8.02 -9.08
N VAL A 61 -15.73 7.63 -8.59
CA VAL A 61 -15.58 6.53 -7.64
C VAL A 61 -15.30 7.07 -6.24
N LEU A 62 -16.09 6.63 -5.28
CA LEU A 62 -15.94 6.94 -3.86
C LEU A 62 -15.23 5.79 -3.16
N ALA A 63 -13.99 6.04 -2.74
CA ALA A 63 -13.16 5.12 -1.98
C ALA A 63 -13.26 5.40 -0.47
N VAL A 64 -13.85 4.47 0.25
CA VAL A 64 -14.29 4.64 1.63
C VAL A 64 -13.52 3.72 2.54
N ARG A 65 -12.69 4.32 3.38
CA ARG A 65 -11.98 3.60 4.43
C ARG A 65 -12.89 3.45 5.64
N VAL A 66 -13.28 2.22 5.92
CA VAL A 66 -14.06 1.86 7.10
C VAL A 66 -13.11 1.70 8.28
N ASN A 67 -13.29 2.53 9.31
CA ASN A 67 -12.55 2.40 10.56
C ASN A 67 -13.07 1.18 11.33
N GLN A 68 -12.34 0.07 11.22
CA GLN A 68 -12.69 -1.16 11.92
C GLN A 68 -12.23 -1.10 13.38
N PRO A 69 -13.05 -1.57 14.34
CA PRO A 69 -12.67 -1.58 15.76
C PRO A 69 -11.61 -2.64 16.10
N PHE A 70 -11.41 -3.62 15.21
CA PHE A 70 -10.40 -4.67 15.32
C PHE A 70 -9.84 -4.98 13.93
N ALA A 71 -8.64 -5.57 13.88
CA ALA A 71 -8.07 -6.06 12.63
C ALA A 71 -8.92 -7.23 12.13
N THR A 72 -9.61 -7.05 11.00
CA THR A 72 -10.32 -8.12 10.30
C THR A 72 -9.57 -8.54 9.03
N PRO A 73 -9.85 -9.72 8.49
CA PRO A 73 -9.36 -10.14 7.18
C PRO A 73 -9.99 -9.36 6.00
N ASP A 74 -11.05 -8.59 6.24
CA ASP A 74 -11.76 -7.88 5.18
C ASP A 74 -10.99 -6.62 4.76
N ASP A 75 -10.93 -6.36 3.45
CA ASP A 75 -10.38 -5.10 2.94
C ASP A 75 -11.17 -3.91 3.54
N PRO A 76 -10.54 -3.05 4.34
CA PRO A 76 -11.21 -1.91 4.95
C PRO A 76 -11.50 -0.80 3.93
N LEU A 77 -10.92 -0.84 2.73
CA LEU A 77 -11.28 0.06 1.63
C LEU A 77 -12.48 -0.51 0.86
N LYS A 78 -13.61 0.19 0.91
CA LYS A 78 -14.81 -0.12 0.12
C LYS A 78 -14.94 0.88 -1.02
N LEU A 79 -15.27 0.40 -2.21
CA LEU A 79 -15.40 1.23 -3.41
C LEU A 79 -16.86 1.29 -3.86
N PHE A 80 -17.31 2.47 -4.23
CA PHE A 80 -18.65 2.70 -4.75
C PHE A 80 -18.60 3.61 -5.97
N GLU A 81 -19.32 3.24 -7.02
CA GLU A 81 -19.63 4.14 -8.13
C GLU A 81 -20.74 5.09 -7.67
N ILE A 82 -20.53 6.39 -7.88
CA ILE A 82 -21.57 7.40 -7.64
C ILE A 82 -22.50 7.40 -8.86
N THR A 83 -23.77 7.09 -8.65
CA THR A 83 -24.77 6.96 -9.72
C THR A 83 -25.64 8.21 -9.85
N GLU A 84 -25.83 8.94 -8.74
CA GLU A 84 -26.71 10.08 -8.65
C GLU A 84 -26.04 11.24 -7.88
N PRO A 85 -26.41 12.51 -8.16
CA PRO A 85 -25.88 13.65 -7.44
C PRO A 85 -26.35 13.67 -5.99
N ALA A 86 -25.52 14.24 -5.11
CA ALA A 86 -25.87 14.35 -3.70
C ALA A 86 -27.09 15.25 -3.47
N THR A 87 -28.01 14.79 -2.63
CA THR A 87 -29.20 15.54 -2.21
C THR A 87 -28.96 16.15 -0.83
N THR A 88 -29.50 17.35 -0.59
CA THR A 88 -29.48 17.99 0.74
C THR A 88 -30.88 18.09 1.30
N LEU A 89 -31.12 17.43 2.43
CA LEU A 89 -32.41 17.46 3.11
C LEU A 89 -32.55 18.69 4.02
N PRO A 90 -33.74 19.30 4.12
CA PRO A 90 -34.01 20.30 5.15
C PRO A 90 -33.97 19.65 6.56
N PRO A 91 -33.69 20.41 7.64
CA PRO A 91 -33.42 19.83 8.96
C PRO A 91 -34.48 18.85 9.50
N PRO A 92 -35.81 19.08 9.35
CA PRO A 92 -36.81 18.10 9.80
C PRO A 92 -36.74 16.77 9.02
N ALA A 93 -36.50 16.84 7.71
CA ALA A 93 -36.38 15.66 6.87
C ALA A 93 -35.06 14.93 7.11
N ALA A 94 -33.96 15.67 7.34
CA ALA A 94 -32.66 15.09 7.69
C ALA A 94 -32.73 14.29 8.99
N LYS A 95 -33.40 14.84 10.02
CA LYS A 95 -33.64 14.13 11.29
C LYS A 95 -34.45 12.86 11.06
N ALA A 96 -35.58 12.96 10.34
CA ALA A 96 -36.44 11.80 10.07
C ALA A 96 -35.72 10.71 9.26
N GLU A 97 -34.88 11.08 8.28
CA GLU A 97 -34.08 10.12 7.51
C GLU A 97 -33.01 9.44 8.38
N TRP A 98 -32.33 10.21 9.24
CA TRP A 98 -31.35 9.65 10.17
C TRP A 98 -31.99 8.69 11.17
N GLU A 99 -33.20 9.00 11.68
CA GLU A 99 -33.93 8.15 12.63
C GLU A 99 -34.37 6.80 12.05
N LYS A 100 -34.49 6.66 10.72
CA LYS A 100 -34.77 5.36 10.08
C LYS A 100 -33.66 4.34 10.29
N SER A 101 -32.41 4.80 10.34
CA SER A 101 -31.21 3.96 10.46
C SER A 101 -30.09 4.75 11.13
N PRO A 102 -30.21 4.99 12.45
CA PRO A 102 -29.30 5.88 13.18
C PRO A 102 -27.91 5.26 13.27
N PHE A 103 -26.89 6.06 12.97
CA PHE A 103 -25.48 5.69 13.16
C PHE A 103 -24.83 6.67 14.14
N GLY A 104 -24.14 6.11 15.14
CA GLY A 104 -23.74 6.87 16.32
C GLY A 104 -24.95 7.20 17.24
N GLY A 105 -24.74 8.10 18.20
CA GLY A 105 -25.79 8.50 19.16
C GLY A 105 -26.58 9.73 18.72
N ALA A 106 -27.83 9.86 19.18
CA ALA A 106 -28.70 11.01 18.89
C ALA A 106 -28.09 12.36 19.32
N ARG A 107 -27.30 12.37 20.41
CA ARG A 107 -26.53 13.54 20.83
C ARG A 107 -25.49 13.95 19.79
N PHE A 108 -24.73 12.99 19.27
CA PHE A 108 -23.73 13.22 18.23
C PHE A 108 -24.38 13.77 16.95
N ALA A 109 -25.52 13.20 16.54
CA ALA A 109 -26.28 13.70 15.40
C ALA A 109 -26.80 15.13 15.64
N SER A 110 -27.33 15.42 16.83
CA SER A 110 -27.81 16.77 17.19
C SER A 110 -26.70 17.82 17.15
N ASP A 111 -25.50 17.47 17.64
CA ASP A 111 -24.34 18.36 17.64
C ASP A 111 -23.78 18.58 16.22
N ARG A 112 -23.92 17.59 15.32
CA ARG A 112 -23.34 17.60 13.96
C ARG A 112 -24.35 17.87 12.82
N GLY A 113 -25.64 18.02 13.14
CA GLY A 113 -26.69 18.43 12.19
C GLY A 113 -27.47 17.31 11.48
N TYR A 114 -27.59 16.10 12.06
CA TYR A 114 -28.30 14.95 11.49
C TYR A 114 -27.88 14.54 10.06
N PHE A 115 -26.70 14.99 9.61
CA PHE A 115 -26.08 14.59 8.34
C PHE A 115 -26.99 14.76 7.11
N PRO A 116 -27.36 16.00 6.75
CA PRO A 116 -28.42 16.27 5.79
C PRO A 116 -28.01 16.03 4.34
N HIS A 117 -26.72 15.87 4.06
CA HIS A 117 -26.20 15.68 2.71
C HIS A 117 -26.05 14.18 2.44
N ILE A 118 -26.79 13.68 1.45
CA ILE A 118 -26.94 12.26 1.19
C ILE A 118 -26.49 11.95 -0.23
N LEU A 119 -25.62 10.96 -0.36
CA LEU A 119 -25.48 10.20 -1.61
C LEU A 119 -26.32 8.94 -1.48
N ASP A 120 -27.21 8.75 -2.44
CA ASP A 120 -28.10 7.59 -2.51
C ASP A 120 -27.71 6.71 -3.71
N HIS A 121 -28.23 5.49 -3.75
CA HIS A 121 -28.04 4.54 -4.84
C HIS A 121 -26.57 4.24 -5.20
N LEU A 122 -25.66 4.36 -4.23
CA LEU A 122 -24.26 4.02 -4.40
C LEU A 122 -24.13 2.56 -4.82
N LYS A 123 -23.52 2.34 -5.97
CA LYS A 123 -23.34 1.00 -6.52
C LYS A 123 -22.00 0.44 -6.04
N PRO A 124 -21.98 -0.67 -5.29
CA PRO A 124 -20.72 -1.30 -4.88
C PRO A 124 -19.86 -1.63 -6.10
N MET A 125 -18.57 -1.34 -6.00
CA MET A 125 -17.56 -1.65 -7.01
C MET A 125 -16.50 -2.55 -6.39
N SER A 126 -16.08 -3.58 -7.10
CA SER A 126 -14.96 -4.41 -6.69
C SER A 126 -13.62 -3.75 -7.02
N ARG A 127 -12.56 -4.12 -6.29
CA ARG A 127 -11.20 -3.68 -6.62
C ARG A 127 -10.81 -4.13 -8.03
N SER A 128 -11.21 -5.34 -8.45
CA SER A 128 -10.95 -5.86 -9.78
C SER A 128 -11.57 -5.01 -10.90
N GLU A 129 -12.78 -4.48 -10.69
CA GLU A 129 -13.41 -3.54 -11.63
C GLU A 129 -12.59 -2.25 -11.75
N LEU A 130 -12.21 -1.63 -10.64
CA LEU A 130 -11.37 -0.42 -10.67
C LEU A 130 -9.99 -0.70 -11.30
N MET A 131 -9.41 -1.88 -11.05
CA MET A 131 -8.11 -2.27 -11.60
C MET A 131 -8.10 -2.44 -13.12
N GLN A 132 -9.26 -2.53 -13.79
CA GLN A 132 -9.33 -2.48 -15.26
C GLN A 132 -8.89 -1.14 -15.82
N HIS A 133 -8.97 -0.07 -15.02
CA HIS A 133 -8.53 1.28 -15.35
C HIS A 133 -7.06 1.54 -14.94
N PHE A 134 -6.36 0.53 -14.40
CA PHE A 134 -5.01 0.72 -13.88
C PHE A 134 -4.02 1.01 -15.02
N VAL A 135 -3.28 2.11 -14.88
CA VAL A 135 -2.18 2.48 -15.76
C VAL A 135 -0.87 2.47 -14.98
N ALA A 136 0.08 1.66 -15.45
CA ALA A 136 1.41 1.60 -14.88
C ALA A 136 2.17 2.94 -15.00
N PRO A 137 3.12 3.24 -14.09
CA PRO A 137 3.96 4.41 -14.23
C PRO A 137 4.77 4.40 -15.53
N PRO A 138 5.06 5.56 -16.12
CA PRO A 138 5.97 5.65 -17.27
C PRO A 138 7.34 5.06 -16.95
N SER A 139 8.01 4.50 -17.96
CA SER A 139 9.33 3.87 -17.80
C SER A 139 10.37 4.78 -17.17
N GLU A 140 10.38 6.07 -17.48
CA GLU A 140 11.30 7.05 -16.86
C GLU A 140 11.12 7.12 -15.33
N THR A 141 9.86 7.11 -14.87
CA THR A 141 9.53 7.16 -13.44
C THR A 141 10.00 5.88 -12.76
N LEU A 142 9.83 4.73 -13.39
CA LEU A 142 10.31 3.44 -12.86
C LEU A 142 11.83 3.39 -12.77
N ILE A 143 12.54 3.91 -13.78
CA ILE A 143 14.00 3.99 -13.78
C ILE A 143 14.50 4.85 -12.62
N ASP A 144 13.88 6.00 -12.37
CA ASP A 144 14.27 6.88 -11.26
C ASP A 144 13.95 6.28 -9.89
N LEU A 145 12.82 5.57 -9.76
CA LEU A 145 12.49 4.83 -8.55
C LEU A 145 13.47 3.67 -8.30
N ILE A 146 13.92 2.97 -9.34
CA ILE A 146 14.95 1.92 -9.21
C ILE A 146 16.28 2.52 -8.75
N LYS A 147 16.71 3.67 -9.30
CA LYS A 147 17.91 4.37 -8.83
C LYS A 147 17.78 4.73 -7.35
N LEU A 148 16.63 5.24 -6.95
CA LEU A 148 16.36 5.59 -5.55
C LEU A 148 16.34 4.36 -4.64
N ALA A 149 15.76 3.24 -5.08
CA ALA A 149 15.82 1.97 -4.36
C ALA A 149 17.27 1.46 -4.21
N ARG A 150 18.13 1.68 -5.22
CA ARG A 150 19.58 1.40 -5.12
C ARG A 150 20.28 2.31 -4.10
N GLU A 151 19.99 3.61 -4.08
CA GLU A 151 20.52 4.52 -3.04
C GLU A 151 20.08 4.07 -1.63
N ILE A 152 18.81 3.65 -1.47
CA ILE A 152 18.30 3.11 -0.21
C ILE A 152 19.06 1.84 0.22
N SER A 153 19.45 1.00 -0.74
CA SER A 153 20.17 -0.26 -0.48
C SER A 153 21.53 -0.04 0.19
N GLU A 154 22.16 1.12 0.03
CA GLU A 154 23.46 1.46 0.63
C GLU A 154 23.42 1.50 2.17
N MET A 155 22.24 1.60 2.76
CA MET A 155 22.05 1.50 4.21
C MET A 155 22.13 0.06 4.74
N SER A 156 22.13 -0.95 3.86
CA SER A 156 22.24 -2.35 4.22
C SER A 156 23.57 -2.67 4.91
N ASN A 157 23.53 -3.59 5.87
CA ASN A 157 24.72 -4.19 6.49
C ASN A 157 24.89 -5.68 6.09
N CYS A 158 24.24 -6.15 5.03
CA CYS A 158 24.34 -7.53 4.61
C CYS A 158 25.59 -7.80 3.80
N VAL A 159 26.44 -8.72 4.26
CA VAL A 159 27.70 -9.09 3.59
C VAL A 159 27.54 -9.84 2.26
N ARG A 160 26.31 -10.23 1.88
CA ARG A 160 26.02 -10.97 0.63
C ARG A 160 25.48 -10.06 -0.47
N MET A 161 24.42 -9.32 -0.16
CA MET A 161 23.64 -8.52 -1.11
C MET A 161 23.01 -7.34 -0.38
N HIS A 162 23.10 -6.15 -0.97
CA HIS A 162 22.41 -4.95 -0.50
C HIS A 162 21.14 -4.77 -1.34
N PHE A 163 19.99 -4.82 -0.68
CA PHE A 163 18.69 -4.59 -1.28
C PHE A 163 18.05 -3.36 -0.66
N GLY A 164 17.39 -2.58 -1.50
CA GLY A 164 16.51 -1.49 -1.12
C GLY A 164 15.16 -1.67 -1.77
N ALA A 165 14.14 -1.25 -1.06
CA ALA A 165 12.75 -1.28 -1.47
C ALA A 165 12.10 0.06 -1.16
N LEU A 166 11.11 0.44 -1.96
CA LEU A 166 10.22 1.55 -1.67
C LEU A 166 8.80 1.22 -2.11
N ILE A 167 7.83 1.87 -1.49
CA ILE A 167 6.40 1.75 -1.85
C ILE A 167 5.96 3.10 -2.40
N LEU A 168 5.58 3.11 -3.68
CA LEU A 168 5.00 4.26 -4.38
C LEU A 168 3.48 4.20 -4.26
N GLU A 169 2.86 5.28 -3.78
CA GLU A 169 1.41 5.43 -3.65
C GLU A 169 1.00 6.82 -4.17
N THR A 170 0.10 6.85 -5.15
CA THR A 170 -0.47 8.11 -5.69
C THR A 170 0.60 9.15 -6.06
N GLY A 171 1.72 8.69 -6.61
CA GLY A 171 2.85 9.52 -7.03
C GLY A 171 3.75 10.06 -5.91
N ARG A 172 3.65 9.51 -4.70
CA ARG A 172 4.53 9.80 -3.56
C ARG A 172 5.15 8.51 -3.02
N ILE A 173 6.30 8.63 -2.37
CA ILE A 173 6.91 7.50 -1.65
C ILE A 173 6.23 7.41 -0.30
N ALA A 174 5.51 6.31 -0.08
CA ALA A 174 4.75 6.04 1.14
C ALA A 174 5.65 5.39 2.21
N SER A 175 6.56 4.52 1.80
CA SER A 175 7.49 3.82 2.69
C SER A 175 8.78 3.43 1.94
N ILE A 176 9.84 3.16 2.70
CA ILE A 176 11.11 2.62 2.20
C ILE A 176 11.51 1.41 3.05
N GLY A 177 12.40 0.58 2.55
CA GLY A 177 13.01 -0.51 3.31
C GLY A 177 14.36 -0.89 2.71
N PHE A 178 15.21 -1.49 3.51
CA PHE A 178 16.48 -2.07 3.09
C PHE A 178 16.73 -3.30 3.94
N ASN A 179 17.51 -4.25 3.44
CA ASN A 179 17.77 -5.45 4.24
C ASN A 179 18.79 -5.15 5.35
N HIS A 180 18.44 -5.49 6.58
CA HIS A 180 19.25 -5.17 7.76
C HIS A 180 19.05 -6.19 8.89
N THR A 181 20.02 -6.26 9.80
CA THR A 181 19.85 -6.95 11.09
C THR A 181 18.96 -6.16 12.05
N TYR A 182 18.41 -6.79 13.08
CA TYR A 182 17.48 -6.15 14.02
C TYR A 182 17.99 -4.81 14.58
N PHE A 183 17.09 -3.84 14.73
CA PHE A 183 17.41 -2.50 15.23
C PHE A 183 18.05 -2.55 16.62
N GLY A 184 19.23 -1.97 16.76
CA GLY A 184 19.96 -1.93 18.03
C GLY A 184 21.03 -3.01 18.20
N PHE A 185 21.11 -3.98 17.29
CA PHE A 185 22.32 -4.80 17.15
C PHE A 185 23.40 -4.02 16.39
N GLN A 186 24.68 -4.26 16.72
CA GLN A 186 25.80 -3.66 15.99
C GLN A 186 25.77 -4.10 14.51
N LYS A 187 26.34 -3.27 13.62
CA LYS A 187 26.41 -3.57 12.17
C LYS A 187 27.03 -4.95 11.90
N ASP A 188 27.94 -5.38 12.77
CA ASP A 188 28.67 -6.65 12.74
C ASP A 188 27.79 -7.86 13.10
N HIS A 189 26.50 -7.69 13.42
CA HIS A 189 25.63 -8.82 13.74
C HIS A 189 25.43 -9.79 12.56
N CYS A 190 25.63 -9.31 11.33
CA CYS A 190 25.69 -10.16 10.14
C CYS A 190 27.02 -10.91 9.99
N GLU A 191 27.97 -10.71 10.92
CA GLU A 191 29.29 -11.33 10.94
C GLU A 191 29.45 -12.21 12.20
N PRO A 192 29.79 -13.51 12.04
CA PRO A 192 29.82 -14.23 10.78
C PRO A 192 28.40 -14.44 10.20
N CYS A 193 28.34 -14.54 8.86
CA CYS A 193 27.10 -14.84 8.15
C CYS A 193 26.86 -16.36 8.13
N LEU A 194 25.97 -16.86 9.00
CA LEU A 194 25.60 -18.28 9.08
C LEU A 194 25.23 -18.88 7.72
N ARG A 195 24.54 -18.12 6.86
CA ARG A 195 24.17 -18.59 5.51
C ARG A 195 25.38 -18.81 4.60
N GLN A 196 26.45 -18.03 4.77
CA GLN A 196 27.69 -18.24 4.01
C GLN A 196 28.45 -19.45 4.56
N GLU A 197 28.58 -19.56 5.89
CA GLU A 197 29.26 -20.68 6.54
C GLU A 197 28.62 -22.04 6.19
N LEU A 198 27.29 -22.09 6.15
CA LEU A 198 26.52 -23.28 5.82
C LEU A 198 26.33 -23.50 4.31
N GLY A 199 26.84 -22.61 3.46
CA GLY A 199 26.70 -22.74 2.00
C GLY A 199 25.27 -22.62 1.47
N ILE A 200 24.37 -21.97 2.21
CA ILE A 200 22.95 -21.88 1.87
C ILE A 200 22.73 -20.97 0.67
N LYS A 201 22.03 -21.49 -0.35
CA LYS A 201 21.66 -20.78 -1.58
C LYS A 201 20.58 -19.73 -1.34
N SER A 202 20.47 -18.74 -2.22
CA SER A 202 19.35 -17.79 -2.19
C SER A 202 18.01 -18.53 -2.33
N GLY A 203 16.96 -18.05 -1.65
CA GLY A 203 15.63 -18.67 -1.67
C GLY A 203 15.44 -19.90 -0.77
N HIS A 204 16.50 -20.40 -0.12
CA HIS A 204 16.46 -21.61 0.72
C HIS A 204 16.72 -21.29 2.18
N GLU A 205 16.15 -22.10 3.09
CA GLU A 205 16.35 -22.05 4.55
C GLU A 205 16.32 -20.60 5.07
N LEU A 206 15.27 -19.87 4.69
CA LEU A 206 15.15 -18.42 4.92
C LEU A 206 15.18 -18.08 6.42
N GLU A 207 14.72 -18.99 7.26
CA GLU A 207 14.76 -18.94 8.72
C GLU A 207 16.17 -18.88 9.32
N VAL A 208 17.20 -19.31 8.57
CA VAL A 208 18.60 -19.17 9.00
C VAL A 208 19.08 -17.72 8.88
N CYS A 209 18.42 -16.91 8.04
CA CYS A 209 18.73 -15.49 7.94
C CYS A 209 18.16 -14.74 9.15
N ARG A 210 19.04 -14.12 9.94
CA ARG A 210 18.66 -13.23 11.05
C ARG A 210 18.28 -11.82 10.59
N ALA A 211 18.52 -11.49 9.32
CA ALA A 211 18.25 -10.19 8.76
C ALA A 211 16.82 -10.10 8.23
N MET A 212 16.19 -8.94 8.41
CA MET A 212 14.97 -8.58 7.70
C MET A 212 15.33 -8.22 6.26
N HIS A 213 14.53 -8.67 5.30
CA HIS A 213 14.68 -8.31 3.90
C HIS A 213 14.10 -6.92 3.61
N ALA A 214 14.56 -6.28 2.54
CA ALA A 214 14.18 -4.91 2.21
C ALA A 214 12.66 -4.74 2.02
N GLU A 215 12.03 -5.72 1.37
CA GLU A 215 10.59 -5.78 1.12
C GLU A 215 9.81 -5.90 2.44
N GLY A 216 10.27 -6.78 3.32
CA GLY A 216 9.72 -6.93 4.67
C GLY A 216 9.84 -5.65 5.48
N SER A 217 11.02 -5.02 5.48
CA SER A 217 11.25 -3.75 6.16
C SER A 217 10.34 -2.64 5.61
N ALA A 218 10.17 -2.55 4.29
CA ALA A 218 9.29 -1.55 3.66
C ALA A 218 7.83 -1.72 4.09
N ILE A 219 7.33 -2.96 4.16
CA ILE A 219 5.98 -3.27 4.63
C ILE A 219 5.86 -2.97 6.13
N THR A 220 6.81 -3.38 6.95
CA THR A 220 6.77 -3.13 8.40
C THR A 220 6.77 -1.65 8.71
N PHE A 221 7.62 -0.84 8.05
CA PHE A 221 7.58 0.63 8.25
C PHE A 221 6.30 1.25 7.71
N ALA A 222 5.77 0.74 6.60
CA ALA A 222 4.47 1.16 6.10
C ALA A 222 3.38 0.89 7.15
N GLN A 223 3.29 -0.30 7.72
CA GLN A 223 2.26 -0.64 8.70
C GLN A 223 2.40 0.15 10.03
N ASN A 224 3.62 0.48 10.43
CA ASN A 224 3.87 1.25 11.66
C ASN A 224 3.55 2.75 11.51
N HIS A 225 3.60 3.29 10.29
CA HIS A 225 3.50 4.73 10.06
C HIS A 225 2.32 5.14 9.17
N LEU A 226 1.81 4.23 8.35
CA LEU A 226 0.66 4.42 7.48
C LEU A 226 -0.56 3.70 8.06
N LYS A 227 -1.74 4.27 7.82
CA LYS A 227 -2.99 3.60 8.18
C LYS A 227 -3.23 2.35 7.31
N GLN A 228 -2.91 2.44 6.02
CA GLN A 228 -2.88 1.35 5.04
C GLN A 228 -2.18 1.87 3.77
N ILE A 229 -1.85 0.96 2.87
CA ILE A 229 -1.48 1.25 1.48
C ILE A 229 -2.73 1.05 0.62
N ASP A 230 -3.00 1.94 -0.33
CA ASP A 230 -4.05 1.87 -1.34
C ASP A 230 -3.44 1.98 -2.74
N PHE A 231 -3.60 0.94 -3.56
CA PHE A 231 -3.14 0.92 -4.96
C PHE A 231 -1.63 1.20 -5.14
N GLY A 232 -0.81 0.74 -4.19
CA GLY A 232 0.62 0.98 -4.16
C GLY A 232 1.42 0.04 -5.06
N LEU A 233 2.62 0.47 -5.43
CA LEU A 233 3.63 -0.31 -6.16
C LEU A 233 4.90 -0.42 -5.33
N MET A 234 5.41 -1.63 -5.16
CA MET A 234 6.68 -1.83 -4.47
C MET A 234 7.80 -1.91 -5.51
N VAL A 235 8.80 -1.05 -5.39
CA VAL A 235 10.00 -1.09 -6.24
C VAL A 235 11.14 -1.68 -5.44
N VAL A 236 11.78 -2.73 -5.97
CA VAL A 236 12.88 -3.43 -5.34
C VAL A 236 14.09 -3.41 -6.27
N ALA A 237 15.23 -3.03 -5.72
CA ALA A 237 16.51 -3.07 -6.42
C ALA A 237 17.61 -3.49 -5.46
N GLY A 238 18.64 -4.16 -5.98
CA GLY A 238 19.78 -4.54 -5.17
C GLY A 238 21.07 -4.61 -5.97
N MET A 239 22.17 -4.66 -5.23
CA MET A 239 23.52 -4.86 -5.74
C MET A 239 24.33 -5.66 -4.72
N ASN A 240 25.36 -6.36 -5.17
CA ASN A 240 26.29 -6.98 -4.24
C ASN A 240 27.25 -5.93 -3.65
N PRO A 241 28.02 -6.24 -2.59
CA PRO A 241 29.00 -5.31 -2.02
C PRO A 241 30.11 -4.84 -3.00
N LYS A 242 30.26 -5.50 -4.15
CA LYS A 242 31.19 -5.10 -5.22
C LYS A 242 30.54 -4.16 -6.24
N GLY A 243 29.29 -3.74 -6.03
CA GLY A 243 28.55 -2.83 -6.91
C GLY A 243 27.93 -3.50 -8.14
N VAL A 244 27.92 -4.84 -8.22
CA VAL A 244 27.27 -5.55 -9.33
C VAL A 244 25.76 -5.57 -9.09
N PRO A 245 24.93 -5.01 -9.98
CA PRO A 245 23.47 -5.04 -9.83
C PRO A 245 22.94 -6.46 -9.77
N PHE A 246 21.91 -6.67 -8.96
CA PHE A 246 21.14 -7.89 -8.98
C PHE A 246 20.24 -7.90 -10.21
N ASP A 247 20.49 -8.83 -11.12
CA ASP A 247 19.69 -9.04 -12.33
C ASP A 247 18.96 -10.38 -12.23
N ASN A 248 17.84 -10.36 -11.52
CA ASN A 248 16.92 -11.50 -11.52
C ASN A 248 15.48 -10.98 -11.38
N PRO A 249 14.62 -11.20 -12.39
CA PRO A 249 13.22 -10.80 -12.33
C PRO A 249 12.41 -11.64 -11.33
N GLN A 250 12.90 -12.82 -10.96
CA GLN A 250 12.17 -13.75 -10.12
C GLN A 250 12.33 -13.39 -8.64
N PHE A 251 11.18 -13.23 -7.99
CA PHE A 251 11.08 -13.02 -6.56
C PHE A 251 10.98 -14.38 -5.85
N TYR A 252 11.98 -14.74 -5.03
CA TYR A 252 12.04 -16.08 -4.41
C TYR A 252 11.69 -16.11 -2.93
N CYS A 253 11.60 -14.96 -2.27
CA CYS A 253 11.53 -14.94 -0.82
C CYS A 253 10.12 -15.33 -0.35
N THR A 254 9.87 -16.61 -0.08
CA THR A 254 8.58 -17.09 0.44
C THR A 254 8.17 -16.40 1.75
N LEU A 255 9.12 -15.94 2.58
CA LEU A 255 8.82 -15.15 3.76
C LEU A 255 8.23 -13.78 3.40
N CYS A 256 8.86 -13.05 2.48
CA CYS A 256 8.34 -11.77 2.01
C CYS A 256 7.03 -11.94 1.24
N SER A 257 6.90 -13.00 0.44
CA SER A 257 5.67 -13.28 -0.32
C SER A 257 4.46 -13.46 0.60
N ARG A 258 4.63 -14.13 1.76
CA ARG A 258 3.56 -14.20 2.79
C ARG A 258 3.17 -12.83 3.34
N THR A 259 4.15 -11.95 3.56
CA THR A 259 3.85 -10.59 4.03
C THR A 259 3.21 -9.73 2.95
N LEU A 260 3.62 -9.88 1.68
CA LEU A 260 3.04 -9.19 0.53
C LEU A 260 1.58 -9.59 0.34
N SER A 261 1.25 -10.88 0.46
CA SER A 261 -0.13 -11.37 0.33
C SER A 261 -1.09 -10.82 1.40
N ALA A 262 -0.56 -10.32 2.52
CA ALA A 262 -1.37 -9.68 3.57
C ALA A 262 -1.68 -8.19 3.29
N ILE A 263 -1.13 -7.60 2.23
CA ILE A 263 -1.30 -6.18 1.90
C ILE A 263 -2.21 -6.03 0.68
N HIS A 264 -3.53 -5.92 0.91
CA HIS A 264 -4.55 -5.77 -0.14
C HIS A 264 -4.28 -4.61 -1.11
N GLY A 265 -3.69 -3.53 -0.61
CA GLY A 265 -3.44 -2.34 -1.42
C GLY A 265 -2.22 -2.41 -2.31
N LEU A 266 -1.33 -3.39 -2.17
CA LEU A 266 -0.12 -3.47 -2.97
C LEU A 266 -0.40 -4.23 -4.28
N GLN A 267 -0.43 -3.52 -5.40
CA GLN A 267 -0.92 -4.06 -6.67
C GLN A 267 0.15 -4.80 -7.47
N ALA A 268 1.38 -4.30 -7.45
CA ALA A 268 2.47 -4.88 -8.21
C ALA A 268 3.84 -4.61 -7.59
N ILE A 269 4.77 -5.48 -7.96
CA ILE A 269 6.18 -5.40 -7.63
C ILE A 269 6.95 -5.02 -8.90
N VAL A 270 7.86 -4.07 -8.76
CA VAL A 270 8.76 -3.61 -9.81
C VAL A 270 10.17 -4.05 -9.47
N THR A 271 10.78 -4.86 -10.33
CA THR A 271 12.16 -5.32 -10.17
C THR A 271 13.06 -4.71 -11.23
N SER A 272 14.30 -4.42 -10.84
CA SER A 272 15.36 -4.05 -11.78
C SER A 272 15.86 -5.28 -12.55
N THR A 273 15.89 -5.20 -13.88
CA THR A 273 16.57 -6.18 -14.73
C THR A 273 17.51 -5.48 -15.72
N ASN A 274 18.40 -6.22 -16.36
CA ASN A 274 19.27 -5.72 -17.43
C ASN A 274 18.47 -5.26 -18.67
N GLU A 275 17.26 -5.77 -18.86
CA GLU A 275 16.33 -5.32 -19.91
C GLU A 275 15.49 -4.08 -19.49
N GLY A 276 15.69 -3.58 -18.27
CA GLY A 276 14.93 -2.48 -17.70
C GLY A 276 13.97 -2.89 -16.56
N PRO A 277 13.10 -1.97 -16.11
CA PRO A 277 12.11 -2.25 -15.08
C PRO A 277 11.11 -3.32 -15.55
N LYS A 278 10.86 -4.34 -14.72
CA LYS A 278 9.77 -5.30 -14.94
C LYS A 278 8.72 -5.11 -13.85
N ILE A 279 7.47 -4.93 -14.26
CA ILE A 279 6.32 -4.81 -13.35
C ILE A 279 5.59 -6.15 -13.35
N ARG A 280 5.28 -6.67 -12.17
CA ARG A 280 4.56 -7.94 -12.02
C ARG A 280 3.46 -7.78 -10.97
N PRO A 281 2.22 -8.21 -11.25
CA PRO A 281 1.15 -8.24 -10.26
C PRO A 281 1.57 -8.96 -8.97
N THR A 282 1.17 -8.44 -7.81
CA THR A 282 1.57 -8.99 -6.50
C THR A 282 1.14 -10.44 -6.34
N ASN A 283 -0.06 -10.81 -6.78
CA ASN A 283 -0.54 -12.19 -6.73
C ASN A 283 0.35 -13.14 -7.55
N GLU A 284 0.72 -12.76 -8.78
CA GLU A 284 1.63 -13.57 -9.61
C GLU A 284 2.99 -13.74 -8.95
N VAL A 285 3.53 -12.67 -8.35
CA VAL A 285 4.79 -12.73 -7.60
C VAL A 285 4.70 -13.70 -6.43
N VAL A 286 3.60 -13.63 -5.68
CA VAL A 286 3.36 -14.49 -4.52
C VAL A 286 3.25 -15.95 -4.96
N ASP A 287 2.40 -16.24 -5.95
CA ASP A 287 2.16 -17.61 -6.44
C ASP A 287 3.45 -18.24 -6.99
N GLU A 288 4.20 -17.50 -7.81
CA GLU A 288 5.47 -17.95 -8.36
C GLU A 288 6.50 -18.28 -7.27
N SER A 289 6.51 -17.51 -6.18
CA SER A 289 7.43 -17.74 -5.05
C SER A 289 7.24 -19.10 -4.40
N PHE A 290 6.07 -19.74 -4.55
CA PHE A 290 5.78 -21.07 -4.00
C PHE A 290 5.83 -22.20 -5.03
N SER A 291 6.05 -21.89 -6.32
CA SER A 291 6.00 -22.87 -7.42
C SER A 291 6.99 -24.03 -7.26
N PHE A 292 8.12 -23.82 -6.58
CA PHE A 292 9.11 -24.88 -6.32
C PHE A 292 8.62 -25.94 -5.32
N LEU A 293 7.55 -25.68 -4.56
CA LEU A 293 6.95 -26.66 -3.65
C LEU A 293 6.05 -27.66 -4.37
N THR A 294 5.63 -27.35 -5.60
CA THR A 294 4.76 -28.20 -6.41
C THR A 294 5.52 -28.89 -7.55
N ALA A 295 6.84 -28.70 -7.63
CA ALA A 295 7.74 -29.32 -8.59
C ALA A 295 8.47 -30.52 -7.97
#